data_AF-A0A536DZH0-F1
#
_entry.id   AF-A0A536DZH0-F1
#
_cell.length_a   1.000
_cell.length_b   1.000
_cell.length_c   1.000
_cell.angle_alpha   90.00
_cell.angle_beta   90.00
_cell.angle_gamma   90.00
#
_symmetry.space_group_name_H-M   'P 1'
#
loop_
_entity.id
_entity.type
_entity.pdbx_description
1 polymer ?
#
loop_
_entity_poly.entity_id
_entity_poly.type
_entity_poly.pdbx_seq_one_letter_code
_entity_poly.pdbx_strand_id
1 'polypeptide(L)' 'LRRDNVLLAYKHDGKELAPEHGGPCRLVVPHLYFWKSAKWLRGLEFIPKDRPGFWEQYGYHIRGDPWKEERYS' A
#
# COMPACT_ATOMS: atom_id res chain seq x y z
N LEU A 1 -7.20 -1.84 5.21
CA LEU A 1 -6.10 -2.40 6.02
C LEU A 1 -6.54 -3.43 7.07
N ARG A 2 -7.83 -3.69 7.29
CA ARG A 2 -8.32 -4.58 8.38
C ARG A 2 -8.26 -6.08 8.08
N ARG A 3 -7.53 -6.52 7.05
CA ARG A 3 -7.40 -7.95 6.71
C ARG A 3 -6.09 -8.48 7.27
N ASP A 4 -6.10 -9.70 7.76
CA ASP A 4 -4.94 -10.31 8.44
C ASP A 4 -3.74 -10.56 7.51
N ASN A 5 -3.97 -10.54 6.19
CA ASN A 5 -2.93 -10.72 5.18
C ASN A 5 -2.23 -9.42 4.75
N VAL A 6 -2.42 -8.32 5.47
CA VAL A 6 -1.69 -7.07 5.25
C VAL A 6 -0.37 -7.12 6.00
N LEU A 7 0.74 -6.86 5.31
CA LEU A 7 2.08 -7.11 5.83
C LEU A 7 2.95 -5.86 5.81
N LEU A 8 3.79 -5.71 6.85
CA LEU A 8 5.02 -4.95 6.78
C LEU A 8 6.15 -5.91 6.41
N ALA A 9 6.59 -5.85 5.16
CA ALA A 9 7.60 -6.75 4.63
C ALA A 9 8.97 -6.09 4.64
N TYR A 10 9.98 -6.81 5.14
CA TYR A 10 11.40 -6.45 5.06
C TYR A 10 12.23 -7.51 4.28
N LYS A 11 11.61 -8.65 3.96
CA LYS A 11 12.19 -9.73 3.16
C LYS A 11 11.23 -10.24 2.09
N HIS A 12 11.80 -10.81 1.04
CA HIS A 12 11.12 -11.57 -0.01
C HIS A 12 11.99 -12.77 -0.38
N ASP A 13 11.40 -13.97 -0.45
CA ASP A 13 12.12 -15.23 -0.69
C ASP A 13 13.35 -15.43 0.22
N GLY A 14 13.19 -15.09 1.51
CA GLY A 14 14.24 -15.19 2.53
C GLY A 14 15.34 -14.13 2.44
N LYS A 15 15.38 -13.30 1.38
CA LYS A 15 16.37 -12.24 1.17
C LYS A 15 15.81 -10.87 1.56
N GLU A 16 16.68 -9.95 1.93
CA GLU A 16 16.30 -8.55 2.17
C GLU A 16 15.70 -7.93 0.90
N LEU A 17 14.77 -7.00 1.07
CA LEU A 17 14.19 -6.29 -0.05
C LEU A 17 15.22 -5.39 -0.73
N ALA A 18 15.39 -5.57 -2.04
CA ALA A 18 16.15 -4.62 -2.84
C ALA A 18 15.50 -3.21 -2.79
N PRO A 19 16.28 -2.12 -2.93
CA PRO A 19 15.74 -0.76 -2.90
C PRO A 19 14.58 -0.55 -3.89
N GLU A 20 14.65 -1.13 -5.09
CA GLU A 20 13.62 -1.00 -6.14
C GLU A 20 12.28 -1.61 -5.69
N HIS A 21 12.35 -2.66 -4.87
CA HIS A 21 11.20 -3.34 -4.26
C HIS A 21 10.73 -2.70 -2.96
N GLY A 22 11.35 -1.61 -2.50
CA GLY A 22 10.94 -0.87 -1.32
C GLY A 22 11.75 -1.19 -0.07
N GLY A 23 12.94 -1.77 -0.18
CA GLY A 23 13.85 -1.95 0.95
C GLY A 23 14.16 -0.64 1.68
N PRO A 24 14.37 -0.65 3.01
CA PRO A 24 14.44 -1.83 3.88
C PRO A 24 13.06 -2.35 4.33
N CYS A 25 11.98 -1.60 4.11
CA CYS A 25 10.64 -1.99 4.56
C CYS A 25 9.55 -1.42 3.63
N ARG A 26 8.53 -2.23 3.34
CA ARG A 26 7.36 -1.81 2.59
C ARG A 26 6.06 -2.31 3.22
N LEU A 27 4.97 -1.63 2.90
CA LEU A 27 3.62 -2.14 3.10
C LEU A 27 3.22 -3.04 1.93
N VAL A 28 2.51 -4.13 2.22
CA VAL A 28 1.86 -5.00 1.23
C VAL A 28 0.39 -5.17 1.62
N VAL A 29 -0.51 -4.75 0.74
CA VAL A 29 -1.96 -4.87 0.90
C VAL A 29 -2.50 -5.74 -0.25
N PRO A 30 -2.54 -7.07 -0.10
CA PRO A 30 -2.71 -7.98 -1.25
C PRO A 30 -4.04 -7.86 -2.01
N HIS A 31 -5.05 -7.27 -1.37
CA HIS A 31 -6.42 -7.21 -1.90
C HIS A 31 -6.79 -5.87 -2.54
N LEU A 32 -5.85 -4.91 -2.59
CA LEU A 32 -6.05 -3.62 -3.24
C LEU A 32 -4.99 -3.44 -4.32
N TYR A 33 -5.21 -2.50 -5.24
CA TYR A 33 -4.21 -2.10 -6.21
C TYR A 33 -2.91 -1.65 -5.54
N PHE A 34 -1.80 -1.87 -6.26
CA PHE A 34 -0.47 -1.82 -5.67
C PHE A 34 -0.02 -0.41 -5.24
N TRP A 35 -0.67 0.66 -5.69
CA TRP A 35 -0.40 2.01 -5.18
C TRP A 35 -0.76 2.17 -3.69
N LYS A 36 -1.62 1.30 -3.15
CA LYS A 36 -1.91 1.19 -1.71
C LYS A 36 -0.83 0.46 -0.92
N SER A 37 0.17 -0.12 -1.58
CA SER A 37 1.28 -0.88 -0.97
C SER A 37 2.57 -0.06 -1.01
N ALA A 38 2.66 0.94 -0.13
CA ALA A 38 3.75 1.91 -0.08
C ALA A 38 5.14 1.26 0.02
N LYS A 39 6.08 1.70 -0.83
CA LYS A 39 7.51 1.37 -0.76
C LYS A 39 8.23 2.33 0.18
N TRP A 40 9.40 1.92 0.69
CA TRP A 40 10.29 2.76 1.51
C TRP A 40 9.59 3.32 2.74
N LEU A 41 8.85 2.46 3.45
CA LEU A 41 8.02 2.85 4.57
C LEU A 41 8.88 3.50 5.68
N ARG A 42 8.51 4.71 6.08
CA ARG A 42 9.20 5.49 7.13
C ARG A 42 8.41 5.60 8.43
N GLY A 43 7.09 5.45 8.37
CA GLY A 43 6.21 5.58 9.52
C GLY A 43 4.75 5.30 9.14
N LEU A 44 3.91 5.19 10.16
CA LEU A 44 2.47 5.00 10.04
C LEU A 44 1.79 6.06 10.90
N GLU A 45 0.81 6.76 10.33
CA GLU A 45 -0.03 7.73 11.03
C GLU A 45 -1.46 7.20 11.07
N PHE A 46 -2.04 7.13 12.26
CA PHE A 46 -3.43 6.74 12.45
C PHE A 46 -4.29 7.99 12.56
N ILE A 47 -5.29 8.08 11.68
CA ILE A 47 -6.20 9.23 11.61
C ILE A 47 -7.65 8.78 11.83
N PRO A 48 -8.51 9.64 12.39
CA PRO A 48 -9.89 9.26 12.74
C PRO A 48 -10.83 9.17 11.53
N LYS A 49 -10.47 9.75 10.39
CA LYS A 49 -11.27 9.78 9.16
C LYS A 49 -10.35 9.64 7.95
N ASP A 50 -10.83 8.95 6.92
CA ASP A 50 -10.10 8.83 5.66
C ASP A 50 -9.90 10.20 5.01
N ARG A 51 -8.70 10.42 4.47
CA ARG A 51 -8.33 11.61 3.70
C ARG A 51 -7.59 11.18 2.42
N PRO A 52 -7.81 11.85 1.26
CA PRO A 52 -7.05 11.57 0.05
C PRO A 52 -5.54 11.72 0.29
N GLY A 53 -4.77 10.73 -0.14
CA GLY A 53 -3.31 10.79 -0.20
C GLY A 53 -2.84 11.30 -1.55
N PHE A 54 -1.55 11.12 -1.84
CA PHE A 54 -0.94 11.58 -3.07
C PHE A 54 -1.66 11.07 -4.32
N TRP A 55 -1.85 9.75 -4.46
CA TRP A 55 -2.47 9.18 -5.66
C TRP A 55 -3.93 9.58 -5.82
N GLU A 56 -4.69 9.64 -4.72
CA GLU A 56 -6.11 9.98 -4.75
C GLU A 56 -6.33 11.44 -5.18
N GLN A 57 -5.37 12.33 -4.90
CA GLN A 57 -5.39 13.71 -5.42
C GLN A 57 -5.22 13.78 -6.94
N TYR A 58 -4.69 12.74 -7.58
CA TYR A 58 -4.53 12.62 -9.03
C TYR A 58 -5.59 11.71 -9.68
N GLY A 59 -6.74 11.52 -9.02
CA GLY A 59 -7.90 10.83 -9.60
C GLY A 59 -7.92 9.32 -9.38
N TYR A 60 -6.98 8.75 -8.63
CA TYR A 60 -7.04 7.33 -8.24
C TYR A 60 -8.14 7.11 -7.20
N HIS A 61 -8.77 5.93 -7.24
CA HIS A 61 -9.87 5.63 -6.32
C HIS A 61 -9.40 5.55 -4.85
N ILE A 62 -10.24 6.06 -3.93
CA ILE A 62 -9.93 6.12 -2.50
C ILE A 62 -9.67 4.75 -1.88
N ARG A 63 -10.37 3.71 -2.34
CA ARG A 63 -10.20 2.32 -1.86
C ARG A 63 -9.26 1.51 -2.74
N GLY A 64 -9.58 1.31 -4.01
CA GLY A 64 -8.67 0.68 -4.97
C GLY A 64 -8.83 -0.84 -5.07
N ASP A 65 -10.06 -1.35 -4.95
CA ASP A 65 -10.38 -2.77 -5.09
C ASP A 65 -10.34 -3.22 -6.57
N PRO A 66 -9.40 -4.10 -6.96
CA PRO A 66 -9.21 -4.49 -8.36
C PRO A 66 -10.38 -5.32 -8.92
N TRP A 67 -11.09 -6.05 -8.05
CA TRP A 67 -12.23 -6.89 -8.47
C TRP A 67 -13.50 -6.07 -8.74
N LYS A 68 -13.51 -4.83 -8.26
CA LYS A 68 -14.58 -3.85 -8.49
C LYS A 68 -14.19 -2.78 -9.51
N GLU A 69 -13.03 -2.96 -10.15
CA GLU A 69 -12.48 -2.00 -11.13
C GLU A 69 -12.34 -0.58 -10.57
N GLU A 70 -12.06 -0.45 -9.28
CA GLU A 70 -11.89 0.83 -8.59
C GLU A 70 -10.52 1.44 -8.92
N ARG A 71 -10.25 1.72 -10.20
CA ARG A 71 -8.96 2.29 -10.63
C ARG A 71 -8.93 3.81 -10.46
N TYR A 72 -9.97 4.47 -10.93
CA TYR A 72 -10.13 5.92 -10.89
C TYR A 72 -11.43 6.31 -10.17
N SER A 73 -11.56 7.59 -9.80
CA SER A 73 -12.76 8.16 -9.17
C SER A 73 -13.77 8.66 -10.20
#